data_AF-A0A158KTY8-F1
#
_entry.id   AF-A0A158KTY8-F1
#
_cell.length_a   1.000
_cell.length_b   1.000
_cell.length_c   1.000
_cell.angle_alpha   90.00
_cell.angle_beta   90.00
_cell.angle_gamma   90.00
#
_symmetry.space_group_name_H-M   'P 1'
#
loop_
_entity.id
_entity.type
_entity.pdbx_description
1 polymer ?
#
loop_
_entity_poly.entity_id
_entity_poly.type
_entity_poly.pdbx_seq_one_letter_code
_entity_poly.pdbx_strand_id
1 'polypeptide(L)'
;MNDIKTGHIAIACGVVAAGAALLGTRAKPRATTPVQTHIDTARTFNRSAALLALSVLADSAMEHYRGSFDNPAMYTPLVVSALSLLAGVHGGRDHAPQRHPLRNSVYVSAALAGVAGTGFHIYNITKRPGRWSWHNLFYAAPLGAPMALLLSGTLGAVAERLRDEPAPEPRLFGMPAGQALALVTSAGLAGTLGEVALLHFRGAFQNPAMYAPIVIPPVASALLINAAMAAPRARWFTRLWLRMTTALGFIGVGFHARGIARNQGGWRNWSQNLFNGPPLPAPPSFSALALAGLAALRLRETER
;
A
#
# COMPACT_ATOMS: atom_id res chain seq x y z
N MET A 1 -35.12 -0.69 17.19
CA MET A 1 -34.66 0.16 16.06
C MET A 1 -33.50 1.09 16.46
N ASN A 2 -32.56 0.65 17.32
CA ASN A 2 -31.45 1.48 17.82
C ASN A 2 -30.05 0.83 17.77
N ASP A 3 -29.91 -0.46 17.40
CA ASP A 3 -28.59 -1.15 17.46
C ASP A 3 -27.70 -0.99 16.22
N ILE A 4 -28.22 -0.45 15.12
CA ILE A 4 -27.47 -0.35 13.85
C ILE A 4 -26.56 0.89 13.82
N LYS A 5 -26.85 1.93 14.61
CA LYS A 5 -26.06 3.18 14.60
C LYS A 5 -24.75 3.05 15.39
N THR A 6 -24.70 2.21 16.41
CA THR A 6 -23.54 1.98 17.28
C THR A 6 -22.44 1.17 16.59
N GLY A 7 -22.79 0.20 15.74
CA GLY A 7 -21.80 -0.63 15.02
C GLY A 7 -20.98 0.13 13.97
N HIS A 8 -21.58 1.10 13.26
CA HIS A 8 -20.88 1.89 12.24
C HIS A 8 -19.90 2.92 12.85
N ILE A 9 -20.18 3.40 14.06
CA ILE A 9 -19.30 4.32 14.79
C ILE A 9 -18.11 3.55 15.36
N ALA A 10 -18.31 2.33 15.87
CA ALA A 10 -17.23 1.52 16.46
C ALA A 10 -16.16 1.11 15.43
N ILE A 11 -16.54 0.73 14.20
CA ILE A 11 -15.60 0.34 13.14
C ILE A 11 -14.84 1.58 12.60
N ALA A 12 -15.52 2.72 12.45
CA ALA A 12 -14.88 3.97 12.04
C ALA A 12 -13.91 4.51 13.11
N CYS A 13 -14.27 4.41 14.39
CA CYS A 13 -13.40 4.81 15.51
C CYS A 13 -12.20 3.86 15.67
N GLY A 14 -12.35 2.55 15.42
CA GLY A 14 -11.24 1.59 15.47
C GLY A 14 -10.16 1.82 14.42
N VAL A 15 -10.55 2.19 13.19
CA VAL A 15 -9.63 2.50 12.08
C VAL A 15 -8.91 3.85 12.30
N VAL A 16 -9.61 4.85 12.84
CA VAL A 16 -9.03 6.16 13.20
C VAL A 16 -8.06 6.04 14.40
N ALA A 17 -8.39 5.23 15.41
CA ALA A 17 -7.53 4.99 16.57
C ALA A 17 -6.24 4.23 16.20
N ALA A 18 -6.31 3.25 15.29
CA ALA A 18 -5.14 2.56 14.76
C ALA A 18 -4.23 3.49 13.93
N GLY A 19 -4.82 4.42 13.16
CA GLY A 19 -4.10 5.48 12.45
C GLY A 19 -3.41 6.46 13.42
N ALA A 20 -4.10 6.87 14.49
CA ALA A 20 -3.54 7.75 15.52
C ALA A 20 -2.40 7.10 16.32
N ALA A 21 -2.48 5.80 16.61
CA ALA A 21 -1.41 5.04 17.25
C ALA A 21 -0.17 4.85 16.36
N LEU A 22 -0.33 4.83 15.03
CA LEU A 22 0.78 4.82 14.07
C LEU A 22 1.40 6.21 13.84
N LEU A 23 0.63 7.28 14.10
CA LEU A 23 1.05 8.69 13.97
C LEU A 23 1.61 9.27 15.29
N GLY A 24 1.28 8.66 16.42
CA GLY A 24 1.63 9.10 17.76
C GLY A 24 2.92 8.46 18.28
N THR A 25 4.02 9.21 18.21
CA THR A 25 4.74 9.75 19.37
C THR A 25 6.03 10.41 18.87
N ARG A 26 6.22 11.68 19.26
CA ARG A 26 7.55 12.29 19.30
C ARG A 26 8.36 11.53 20.36
N ALA A 27 9.05 10.48 19.96
CA ALA A 27 10.18 10.01 20.74
C ALA A 27 11.28 11.08 20.62
N LYS A 28 11.79 11.56 21.76
CA LYS A 28 13.05 12.34 21.79
C LYS A 28 14.10 11.59 20.96
N PRO A 29 14.97 12.29 20.19
CA PRO A 29 16.01 11.61 19.45
C PRO A 29 16.97 10.94 20.44
N ARG A 30 16.74 9.65 20.68
CA ARG A 30 17.75 8.79 21.27
C ARG A 30 18.78 8.60 20.18
N ALA A 31 20.07 8.77 20.49
CA ALA A 31 21.13 8.36 19.60
C ALA A 31 20.91 6.86 19.30
N THR A 32 20.45 6.56 18.09
CA THR A 32 20.18 5.20 17.64
C THR A 32 21.38 4.75 16.85
N THR A 33 21.85 3.54 17.09
CA THR A 33 22.95 2.98 16.29
C THR A 33 22.47 2.76 14.85
N PRO A 34 23.37 2.76 13.85
CA PRO A 34 23.01 2.43 12.46
C PRO A 34 22.22 1.12 12.35
N VAL A 35 22.65 0.10 13.11
CA VAL A 35 21.96 -1.20 13.20
C VAL A 35 20.52 -1.06 13.70
N GLN A 36 20.28 -0.26 14.74
CA GLN A 36 18.92 -0.03 15.25
C GLN A 36 18.05 0.70 14.22
N THR A 37 18.62 1.68 13.51
CA THR A 37 17.93 2.38 12.42
C THR A 37 17.54 1.43 11.30
N HIS A 38 18.41 0.47 10.94
CA HIS A 38 18.11 -0.55 9.92
C HIS A 38 16.96 -1.46 10.37
N ILE A 39 17.01 -1.97 11.59
CA ILE A 39 15.96 -2.84 12.14
C ILE A 39 14.61 -2.11 12.20
N ASP A 40 14.58 -0.88 12.72
CA ASP A 40 13.34 -0.09 12.80
C ASP A 40 12.81 0.29 11.41
N THR A 41 13.68 0.46 10.42
CA THR A 41 13.31 0.70 9.02
C THR A 41 12.75 -0.56 8.39
N ALA A 42 13.40 -1.71 8.57
CA ALA A 42 12.94 -3.01 8.13
C ALA A 42 11.56 -3.35 8.73
N ARG A 43 11.33 -3.07 10.02
CA ARG A 43 10.02 -3.28 10.65
C ARG A 43 8.93 -2.41 10.04
N THR A 44 9.22 -1.15 9.70
CA THR A 44 8.26 -0.29 9.01
C THR A 44 7.97 -0.80 7.60
N PHE A 45 8.97 -1.25 6.85
CA PHE A 45 8.77 -1.86 5.53
C PHE A 45 7.94 -3.16 5.60
N ASN A 46 8.18 -4.02 6.58
CA ASN A 46 7.36 -5.20 6.83
C ASN A 46 5.88 -4.84 7.11
N ARG A 47 5.62 -3.77 7.87
CA ARG A 47 4.24 -3.27 8.11
C ARG A 47 3.60 -2.69 6.85
N SER A 48 4.37 -1.97 6.04
CA SER A 48 3.93 -1.49 4.73
C SER A 48 3.58 -2.66 3.80
N ALA A 49 4.47 -3.65 3.69
CA ALA A 49 4.25 -4.86 2.91
C ALA A 49 2.99 -5.62 3.37
N ALA A 50 2.77 -5.72 4.69
CA ALA A 50 1.56 -6.32 5.26
C ALA A 50 0.28 -5.56 4.86
N LEU A 51 0.28 -4.23 4.91
CA LEU A 51 -0.89 -3.43 4.51
C LEU A 51 -1.18 -3.54 3.01
N LEU A 52 -0.15 -3.50 2.16
CA LEU A 52 -0.32 -3.77 0.72
C LEU A 52 -0.86 -5.18 0.49
N ALA A 53 -0.29 -6.19 1.16
CA ALA A 53 -0.73 -7.57 1.03
C ALA A 53 -2.19 -7.76 1.48
N LEU A 54 -2.61 -7.10 2.56
CA LEU A 54 -4.00 -7.12 3.01
C LEU A 54 -4.94 -6.48 1.98
N SER A 55 -4.58 -5.32 1.44
CA SER A 55 -5.34 -4.67 0.36
C SER A 55 -5.46 -5.58 -0.85
N VAL A 56 -4.35 -6.16 -1.31
CA VAL A 56 -4.33 -7.08 -2.45
C VAL A 56 -5.14 -8.34 -2.17
N LEU A 57 -5.03 -8.93 -0.99
CA LEU A 57 -5.76 -10.14 -0.63
C LEU A 57 -7.27 -9.90 -0.73
N ALA A 58 -7.75 -8.80 -0.14
CA ALA A 58 -9.16 -8.46 -0.16
C ALA A 58 -9.64 -8.08 -1.57
N ASP A 59 -8.87 -7.27 -2.31
CA ASP A 59 -9.22 -6.86 -3.68
C ASP A 59 -9.22 -8.04 -4.65
N SER A 60 -8.16 -8.86 -4.62
CA SER A 60 -8.02 -10.05 -5.46
C SER A 60 -9.10 -11.07 -5.15
N ALA A 61 -9.43 -11.31 -3.87
CA ALA A 61 -10.51 -12.22 -3.51
C ALA A 61 -11.85 -11.78 -4.12
N MET A 62 -12.15 -10.48 -4.11
CA MET A 62 -13.37 -9.93 -4.70
C MET A 62 -13.35 -9.98 -6.23
N GLU A 63 -12.32 -9.41 -6.87
CA GLU A 63 -12.28 -9.31 -8.33
C GLU A 63 -12.08 -10.66 -9.02
N HIS A 64 -11.36 -11.59 -8.38
CA HIS A 64 -11.22 -12.95 -8.92
C HIS A 64 -12.47 -13.79 -8.70
N TYR A 65 -13.20 -13.57 -7.61
CA TYR A 65 -14.54 -14.13 -7.43
C TYR A 65 -15.51 -13.60 -8.48
N ARG A 66 -15.48 -12.30 -8.80
CA ARG A 66 -16.27 -11.72 -9.90
C ARG A 66 -15.94 -12.37 -11.24
N GLY A 67 -14.66 -12.70 -11.47
CA GLY A 67 -14.19 -13.49 -12.60
C GLY A 67 -14.41 -15.00 -12.47
N SER A 68 -15.16 -15.46 -11.47
CA SER A 68 -15.47 -16.88 -11.17
C SER A 68 -14.25 -17.79 -11.04
N PHE A 69 -13.05 -17.24 -10.80
CA PHE A 69 -11.79 -17.99 -10.83
C PHE A 69 -11.60 -18.83 -12.10
N ASP A 70 -12.08 -18.33 -13.25
CA ASP A 70 -12.06 -19.04 -14.55
C ASP A 70 -10.68 -19.58 -14.93
N ASN A 71 -9.62 -18.86 -14.56
CA ASN A 71 -8.24 -19.34 -14.67
C ASN A 71 -7.71 -19.79 -13.29
N PRO A 72 -7.23 -21.03 -13.11
CA PRO A 72 -6.63 -21.49 -11.86
C PRO A 72 -5.48 -20.61 -11.32
N ALA A 73 -4.77 -19.89 -12.19
CA ALA A 73 -3.74 -18.94 -11.79
C ALA A 73 -4.29 -17.80 -10.89
N MET A 74 -5.60 -17.53 -10.94
CA MET A 74 -6.28 -16.54 -10.11
C MET A 74 -6.24 -16.86 -8.61
N TYR A 75 -5.96 -18.10 -8.20
CA TYR A 75 -5.74 -18.45 -6.79
C TYR A 75 -4.35 -18.03 -6.27
N THR A 76 -3.37 -17.86 -7.18
CA THR A 76 -2.00 -17.49 -6.82
C THR A 76 -1.91 -16.22 -5.98
N PRO A 77 -2.50 -15.07 -6.38
CA PRO A 77 -2.40 -13.86 -5.58
C PRO A 77 -3.08 -14.00 -4.21
N LEU A 78 -4.12 -14.83 -4.04
CA LEU A 78 -4.74 -15.05 -2.73
C LEU A 78 -3.77 -15.76 -1.77
N VAL A 79 -3.15 -16.85 -2.22
CA VAL A 79 -2.17 -17.60 -1.40
C VAL A 79 -0.97 -16.72 -1.09
N VAL A 80 -0.40 -16.08 -2.11
CA VAL A 80 0.84 -15.33 -1.97
C VAL A 80 0.65 -14.04 -1.17
N SER A 81 -0.48 -13.33 -1.34
CA SER A 81 -0.78 -12.16 -0.51
C SER A 81 -1.11 -12.54 0.94
N ALA A 82 -1.79 -13.67 1.20
CA ALA A 82 -2.01 -14.16 2.56
C ALA A 82 -0.68 -14.49 3.26
N LEU A 83 0.24 -15.19 2.58
CA LEU A 83 1.57 -15.46 3.10
C LEU A 83 2.36 -14.16 3.32
N SER A 84 2.33 -13.21 2.37
CA SER A 84 3.01 -11.91 2.49
C SER A 84 2.47 -11.09 3.67
N LEU A 85 1.15 -11.13 3.92
CA LEU A 85 0.51 -10.51 5.06
C LEU A 85 1.04 -11.10 6.37
N LEU A 86 1.03 -12.43 6.51
CA LEU A 86 1.54 -13.11 7.72
C LEU A 86 3.04 -12.83 7.94
N ALA A 87 3.83 -12.90 6.86
CA ALA A 87 5.24 -12.53 6.83
C ALA A 87 5.47 -11.09 7.35
N GLY A 88 4.69 -10.12 6.88
CA GLY A 88 4.81 -8.72 7.29
C GLY A 88 4.31 -8.43 8.70
N VAL A 89 3.26 -9.12 9.15
CA VAL A 89 2.78 -9.06 10.54
C VAL A 89 3.84 -9.59 11.50
N HIS A 90 4.49 -10.71 11.14
CA HIS A 90 5.61 -11.28 11.88
C HIS A 90 6.82 -10.34 11.85
N GLY A 91 7.27 -9.93 10.66
CA GLY A 91 8.44 -9.05 10.48
C GLY A 91 8.28 -7.64 11.06
N GLY A 92 7.06 -7.12 11.17
CA GLY A 92 6.80 -5.83 11.81
C GLY A 92 6.99 -5.85 13.34
N ARG A 93 7.01 -7.03 13.94
CA ARG A 93 7.24 -7.28 15.38
C ARG A 93 8.60 -7.88 15.67
N ASP A 94 9.24 -8.46 14.66
CA ASP A 94 10.55 -9.08 14.76
C ASP A 94 11.67 -8.04 14.93
N HIS A 95 12.42 -8.17 16.03
CA HIS A 95 13.57 -7.35 16.38
C HIS A 95 14.91 -8.01 16.04
N ALA A 96 14.91 -9.23 15.49
CA ALA A 96 16.13 -9.93 15.14
C ALA A 96 16.94 -9.16 14.08
N PRO A 97 18.26 -9.03 14.26
CA PRO A 97 19.10 -8.34 13.29
C PRO A 97 19.30 -9.16 12.02
N GLN A 98 19.14 -10.48 12.02
CA GLN A 98 19.35 -11.32 10.82
C GLN A 98 18.09 -11.42 9.95
N ARG A 99 18.25 -11.70 8.64
CA ARG A 99 17.11 -12.04 7.79
C ARG A 99 16.40 -13.29 8.28
N HIS A 100 15.11 -13.38 7.97
CA HIS A 100 14.36 -14.61 8.09
C HIS A 100 14.19 -15.25 6.71
N PRO A 101 14.83 -16.40 6.41
CA PRO A 101 14.90 -16.95 5.04
C PRO A 101 13.52 -17.24 4.45
N LEU A 102 12.62 -17.87 5.22
CA LEU A 102 11.24 -18.13 4.77
C LEU A 102 10.46 -16.85 4.43
N ARG A 103 10.60 -15.80 5.27
CA ARG A 103 9.94 -14.50 5.05
C ARG A 103 10.45 -13.87 3.75
N ASN A 104 11.77 -13.92 3.53
CA ASN A 104 12.37 -13.46 2.29
C ASN A 104 11.84 -14.23 1.07
N SER A 105 11.76 -15.56 1.12
CA SER A 105 11.21 -16.37 0.04
C SER A 105 9.75 -16.04 -0.27
N VAL A 106 8.92 -15.80 0.75
CA VAL A 106 7.54 -15.34 0.58
C VAL A 106 7.49 -14.00 -0.15
N TYR A 107 8.34 -13.05 0.23
CA TYR A 107 8.38 -11.74 -0.39
C TYR A 107 8.87 -11.75 -1.83
N VAL A 108 9.91 -12.54 -2.13
CA VAL A 108 10.36 -12.75 -3.52
C VAL A 108 9.25 -13.39 -4.35
N SER A 109 8.54 -14.38 -3.79
CA SER A 109 7.40 -15.01 -4.46
C SER A 109 6.27 -14.01 -4.73
N ALA A 110 5.97 -13.12 -3.77
CA ALA A 110 5.01 -12.03 -3.95
C ALA A 110 5.44 -11.04 -5.04
N ALA A 111 6.72 -10.66 -5.09
CA ALA A 111 7.22 -9.79 -6.15
C ALA A 111 7.04 -10.44 -7.54
N LEU A 112 7.45 -11.70 -7.68
CA LEU A 112 7.32 -12.45 -8.94
C LEU A 112 5.85 -12.65 -9.36
N ALA A 113 4.98 -13.02 -8.41
CA ALA A 113 3.55 -13.16 -8.66
C ALA A 113 2.92 -11.82 -9.08
N GLY A 114 3.36 -10.70 -8.49
CA GLY A 114 2.96 -9.36 -8.89
C GLY A 114 3.35 -9.03 -10.33
N VAL A 115 4.60 -9.31 -10.73
CA VAL A 115 5.05 -9.13 -12.12
C VAL A 115 4.22 -9.97 -13.09
N ALA A 116 4.05 -11.26 -12.79
CA ALA A 116 3.27 -12.16 -13.64
C ALA A 116 1.80 -11.71 -13.74
N GLY A 117 1.19 -11.36 -12.61
CA GLY A 117 -0.18 -10.85 -12.52
C GLY A 117 -0.38 -9.58 -13.34
N THR A 118 0.57 -8.64 -13.28
CA THR A 118 0.55 -7.43 -14.12
C THR A 118 0.53 -7.80 -15.61
N GLY A 119 1.37 -8.75 -16.02
CA GLY A 119 1.36 -9.27 -17.40
C GLY A 119 0.00 -9.86 -17.79
N PHE A 120 -0.58 -10.71 -16.95
CA PHE A 120 -1.91 -11.29 -17.18
C PHE A 120 -3.00 -10.22 -17.28
N HIS A 121 -2.96 -9.18 -16.44
CA HIS A 121 -3.97 -8.13 -16.41
C HIS A 121 -3.84 -7.19 -17.61
N ILE A 122 -2.62 -6.83 -18.03
CA ILE A 122 -2.37 -6.08 -19.27
C ILE A 122 -2.85 -6.89 -20.48
N TYR A 123 -2.54 -8.19 -20.53
CA TYR A 123 -3.03 -9.07 -21.58
C TYR A 123 -4.57 -9.13 -21.59
N ASN A 124 -5.21 -9.20 -20.41
CA ASN A 124 -6.66 -9.19 -20.28
C ASN A 124 -7.30 -7.92 -20.85
N ILE A 125 -6.72 -6.74 -20.58
CA ILE A 125 -7.20 -5.47 -21.12
C ILE A 125 -7.00 -5.40 -22.64
N THR A 126 -5.81 -5.77 -23.12
CA THR A 126 -5.42 -5.60 -24.53
C THR A 126 -6.06 -6.63 -25.47
N LYS A 127 -6.40 -7.82 -24.98
CA LYS A 127 -7.10 -8.85 -25.77
C LYS A 127 -8.60 -8.56 -25.95
N ARG A 128 -9.21 -7.76 -25.07
CA ARG A 128 -10.64 -7.42 -25.16
C ARG A 128 -10.89 -6.44 -26.32
N PRO A 129 -12.08 -6.51 -26.96
CA PRO A 129 -12.53 -5.47 -27.87
C PRO A 129 -12.42 -4.07 -27.22
N GLY A 130 -12.00 -3.07 -27.99
CA GLY A 130 -11.77 -1.71 -27.48
C GLY A 130 -10.46 -1.49 -26.70
N ARG A 131 -9.71 -2.56 -26.35
CA ARG A 131 -8.36 -2.47 -25.75
C ARG A 131 -8.30 -1.51 -24.56
N TRP A 132 -7.61 -0.37 -24.69
CA TRP A 132 -7.46 0.67 -23.66
C TRP A 132 -8.65 1.64 -23.57
N SER A 133 -9.85 1.20 -23.94
CA SER A 133 -11.06 2.01 -23.80
C SER A 133 -11.41 2.28 -22.33
N TRP A 134 -12.11 3.38 -22.07
CA TRP A 134 -12.64 3.70 -20.73
C TRP A 134 -13.40 2.53 -20.11
N HIS A 135 -14.19 1.81 -20.92
CA HIS A 135 -14.94 0.64 -20.47
C HIS A 135 -14.01 -0.44 -19.89
N ASN A 136 -12.95 -0.82 -20.61
CA ASN A 136 -12.03 -1.85 -20.13
C ASN A 136 -11.20 -1.36 -18.95
N LEU A 137 -10.79 -0.10 -18.92
CA LEU A 137 -10.10 0.48 -17.77
C LEU A 137 -10.96 0.46 -16.50
N PHE A 138 -12.29 0.58 -16.62
CA PHE A 138 -13.21 0.55 -15.47
C PHE A 138 -13.64 -0.83 -15.02
N TYR A 139 -13.75 -1.80 -15.95
CA TYR A 139 -14.47 -3.06 -15.71
C TYR A 139 -13.70 -4.32 -16.07
N ALA A 140 -12.52 -4.21 -16.69
CA ALA A 140 -11.63 -5.36 -16.89
C ALA A 140 -10.74 -5.60 -15.65
N ALA A 141 -9.73 -6.45 -15.81
CA ALA A 141 -8.80 -6.79 -14.73
C ALA A 141 -8.02 -5.53 -14.26
N PRO A 142 -8.09 -5.15 -12.96
CA PRO A 142 -7.45 -3.93 -12.46
C PRO A 142 -5.92 -4.09 -12.40
N LEU A 143 -5.16 -3.08 -12.83
CA LEU A 143 -3.69 -3.14 -12.83
C LEU A 143 -3.06 -2.96 -11.43
N GLY A 144 -3.81 -2.37 -10.51
CA GLY A 144 -3.36 -1.98 -9.18
C GLY A 144 -3.03 -3.12 -8.27
N ALA A 145 -3.93 -4.10 -8.16
CA ALA A 145 -3.74 -5.25 -7.30
C ALA A 145 -2.42 -6.01 -7.57
N PRO A 146 -2.08 -6.41 -8.82
CA PRO A 146 -0.81 -7.08 -9.06
C PRO A 146 0.41 -6.16 -8.86
N MET A 147 0.33 -4.87 -9.18
CA MET A 147 1.41 -3.91 -8.90
C MET A 147 1.60 -3.68 -7.39
N ALA A 148 0.52 -3.64 -6.62
CA ALA A 148 0.57 -3.56 -5.17
C ALA A 148 1.16 -4.83 -4.55
N LEU A 149 0.92 -6.01 -5.15
CA LEU A 149 1.55 -7.27 -4.75
C LEU A 149 3.06 -7.26 -5.03
N LEU A 150 3.45 -6.73 -6.20
CA LEU A 150 4.85 -6.50 -6.54
C LEU A 150 5.53 -5.59 -5.52
N LEU A 151 4.89 -4.47 -5.18
CA LEU A 151 5.42 -3.53 -4.18
C LEU A 151 5.46 -4.16 -2.78
N SER A 152 4.45 -4.92 -2.39
CA SER A 152 4.43 -5.68 -1.12
C SER A 152 5.65 -6.61 -1.02
N GLY A 153 5.87 -7.43 -2.05
CA GLY A 153 7.00 -8.34 -2.11
C GLY A 153 8.35 -7.60 -2.14
N THR A 154 8.47 -6.55 -2.95
CA THR A 154 9.72 -5.78 -3.07
C THR A 154 10.10 -5.12 -1.75
N LEU A 155 9.15 -4.43 -1.11
CA LEU A 155 9.40 -3.75 0.17
C LEU A 155 9.71 -4.74 1.29
N GLY A 156 9.03 -5.89 1.31
CA GLY A 156 9.31 -6.96 2.26
C GLY A 156 10.69 -7.60 2.07
N ALA A 157 11.07 -7.92 0.82
CA ALA A 157 12.38 -8.47 0.51
C ALA A 157 13.52 -7.50 0.86
N VAL A 158 13.31 -6.19 0.61
CA VAL A 158 14.25 -5.16 1.05
C VAL A 158 14.32 -5.08 2.57
N ALA A 159 13.21 -5.25 3.29
CA ALA A 159 13.24 -5.31 4.74
C ALA A 159 14.14 -6.44 5.26
N GLU A 160 14.12 -7.61 4.62
CA GLU A 160 14.99 -8.72 4.97
C GLU A 160 16.45 -8.46 4.61
N ARG A 161 16.69 -7.82 3.47
CA ARG A 161 18.03 -7.41 3.08
C ARG A 161 18.64 -6.39 4.03
N LEU A 162 17.84 -5.43 4.52
CA LEU A 162 18.28 -4.44 5.52
C LEU A 162 18.62 -5.06 6.88
N ARG A 163 18.07 -6.24 7.19
CA ARG A 163 18.48 -7.02 8.35
C ARG A 163 19.86 -7.66 8.11
N ASP A 164 20.01 -8.33 6.97
CA ASP A 164 21.27 -8.99 6.59
C ASP A 164 22.45 -8.06 6.29
N GLU A 165 22.20 -6.79 5.95
CA GLU A 165 23.23 -5.79 5.70
C GLU A 165 23.36 -4.80 6.87
N PRO A 166 24.28 -5.04 7.83
CA PRO A 166 24.76 -4.00 8.73
C PRO A 166 25.81 -3.11 8.05
N ALA A 167 25.82 -3.04 6.71
CA ALA A 167 26.68 -2.13 5.98
C ALA A 167 26.37 -0.69 6.46
N PRO A 168 27.38 0.15 6.75
CA PRO A 168 27.14 1.52 7.19
C PRO A 168 26.22 2.30 6.25
N GLU A 169 26.23 1.96 4.96
CA GLU A 169 25.37 2.50 3.91
C GLU A 169 24.88 1.37 2.98
N PRO A 170 23.67 0.82 3.19
CA PRO A 170 23.13 -0.22 2.32
C PRO A 170 22.84 0.35 0.93
N ARG A 171 23.08 -0.44 -0.13
CA ARG A 171 22.88 -0.01 -1.52
C ARG A 171 21.90 -0.91 -2.27
N LEU A 172 20.99 -0.27 -3.01
CA LEU A 172 20.00 -0.91 -3.88
C LEU A 172 20.12 -0.33 -5.29
N PHE A 173 20.21 -1.19 -6.31
CA PHE A 173 20.34 -0.78 -7.71
C PHE A 173 21.51 0.21 -7.96
N GLY A 174 22.61 0.04 -7.23
CA GLY A 174 23.78 0.94 -7.31
C GLY A 174 23.61 2.29 -6.60
N MET A 175 22.43 2.59 -6.05
CA MET A 175 22.14 3.80 -5.28
C MET A 175 22.15 3.52 -3.77
N PRO A 176 22.36 4.54 -2.93
CA PRO A 176 22.02 4.45 -1.51
C PRO A 176 20.57 3.95 -1.32
N ALA A 177 20.34 3.03 -0.40
CA ALA A 177 19.07 2.31 -0.30
C ALA A 177 17.89 3.25 0.02
N GLY A 178 18.06 4.23 0.89
CA GLY A 178 17.08 5.26 1.20
C GLY A 178 16.71 6.10 -0.02
N GLN A 179 17.69 6.47 -0.85
CA GLN A 179 17.46 7.11 -2.15
C GLN A 179 16.64 6.21 -3.09
N ALA A 180 17.07 4.96 -3.29
CA ALA A 180 16.37 4.02 -4.16
C ALA A 180 14.93 3.74 -3.69
N LEU A 181 14.74 3.53 -2.40
CA LEU A 181 13.44 3.26 -1.78
C LEU A 181 12.51 4.47 -1.82
N ALA A 182 13.06 5.67 -1.70
CA ALA A 182 12.29 6.90 -1.91
C ALA A 182 11.76 6.97 -3.35
N LEU A 183 12.59 6.67 -4.36
CA LEU A 183 12.16 6.63 -5.76
C LEU A 183 11.13 5.53 -6.03
N VAL A 184 11.34 4.31 -5.53
CA VAL A 184 10.39 3.20 -5.67
C VAL A 184 9.05 3.55 -5.01
N THR A 185 9.07 4.13 -3.82
CA THR A 185 7.85 4.54 -3.12
C THR A 185 7.13 5.68 -3.87
N SER A 186 7.87 6.67 -4.37
CA SER A 186 7.32 7.74 -5.19
C SER A 186 6.66 7.21 -6.46
N ALA A 187 7.29 6.27 -7.15
CA ALA A 187 6.73 5.60 -8.32
C ALA A 187 5.45 4.82 -7.96
N GLY A 188 5.44 4.11 -6.82
CA GLY A 188 4.24 3.46 -6.29
C GLY A 188 3.10 4.46 -6.03
N LEU A 189 3.38 5.58 -5.36
CA LEU A 189 2.39 6.64 -5.11
C LEU A 189 1.87 7.25 -6.41
N ALA A 190 2.73 7.47 -7.41
CA ALA A 190 2.32 7.94 -8.74
C ALA A 190 1.47 6.91 -9.48
N GLY A 191 1.79 5.61 -9.37
CA GLY A 191 0.96 4.53 -9.91
C GLY A 191 -0.44 4.52 -9.29
N THR A 192 -0.54 4.63 -7.97
CA THR A 192 -1.83 4.71 -7.27
C THR A 192 -2.65 5.95 -7.66
N LEU A 193 -2.01 7.05 -8.08
CA LEU A 193 -2.70 8.25 -8.57
C LEU A 193 -3.52 7.94 -9.82
N GLY A 194 -2.96 7.19 -10.77
CA GLY A 194 -3.63 6.84 -12.01
C GLY A 194 -4.93 6.07 -11.77
N GLU A 195 -4.89 5.11 -10.86
CA GLU A 195 -6.05 4.30 -10.51
C GLU A 195 -7.10 5.07 -9.73
N VAL A 196 -6.69 5.86 -8.73
CA VAL A 196 -7.66 6.62 -7.95
C VAL A 196 -8.33 7.69 -8.80
N ALA A 197 -7.59 8.36 -9.70
CA ALA A 197 -8.16 9.33 -10.63
C ALA A 197 -9.19 8.67 -11.55
N LEU A 198 -8.84 7.52 -12.12
CA LEU A 198 -9.71 6.72 -12.98
C LEU A 198 -10.99 6.28 -12.24
N LEU A 199 -10.85 5.66 -11.07
CA LEU A 199 -11.99 5.11 -10.33
C LEU A 199 -12.84 6.19 -9.66
N HIS A 200 -12.26 7.34 -9.29
CA HIS A 200 -13.02 8.49 -8.83
C HIS A 200 -13.74 9.20 -9.98
N PHE A 201 -13.14 9.23 -11.18
CA PHE A 201 -13.80 9.70 -12.38
C PHE A 201 -14.99 8.80 -12.77
N ARG A 202 -14.86 7.47 -12.64
CA ARG A 202 -16.00 6.53 -12.77
C ARG A 202 -17.13 6.86 -11.79
N GLY A 203 -16.80 7.32 -10.58
CA GLY A 203 -17.74 7.82 -9.57
C GLY A 203 -18.12 9.30 -9.72
N ALA A 204 -17.79 9.92 -10.86
CA ALA A 204 -18.07 11.31 -11.21
C ALA A 204 -17.60 12.38 -10.21
N PHE A 205 -16.63 12.07 -9.34
CA PHE A 205 -16.17 12.98 -8.27
C PHE A 205 -17.31 13.59 -7.43
N GLN A 206 -18.41 12.86 -7.25
CA GLN A 206 -19.64 13.34 -6.62
C GLN A 206 -19.47 13.88 -5.19
N ASN A 207 -18.39 13.50 -4.50
CA ASN A 207 -18.04 14.00 -3.18
C ASN A 207 -16.71 14.77 -3.26
N PRO A 208 -16.63 16.02 -2.78
CA PRO A 208 -15.39 16.80 -2.76
C PRO A 208 -14.20 16.10 -2.08
N ALA A 209 -14.45 15.21 -1.10
CA ALA A 209 -13.41 14.40 -0.46
C ALA A 209 -12.67 13.48 -1.45
N MET A 210 -13.26 13.15 -2.60
CA MET A 210 -12.64 12.36 -3.66
C MET A 210 -11.44 13.07 -4.32
N TYR A 211 -11.31 14.39 -4.18
CA TYR A 211 -10.15 15.14 -4.66
C TYR A 211 -8.94 15.04 -3.72
N ALA A 212 -9.14 14.70 -2.44
CA ALA A 212 -8.04 14.58 -1.48
C ALA A 212 -6.93 13.60 -1.92
N PRO A 213 -7.22 12.38 -2.40
CA PRO A 213 -6.20 11.48 -2.94
C PRO A 213 -5.64 11.89 -4.31
N ILE A 214 -6.22 12.88 -4.98
CA ILE A 214 -5.66 13.45 -6.22
C ILE A 214 -4.63 14.55 -5.92
N VAL A 215 -4.70 15.15 -4.73
CA VAL A 215 -3.81 16.25 -4.33
C VAL A 215 -2.73 15.78 -3.37
N ILE A 216 -3.10 15.06 -2.31
CA ILE A 216 -2.18 14.78 -1.19
C ILE A 216 -1.07 13.78 -1.57
N PRO A 217 -1.37 12.57 -2.10
CA PRO A 217 -0.33 11.62 -2.50
C PRO A 217 0.62 12.13 -3.59
N PRO A 218 0.17 12.86 -4.64
CA PRO A 218 1.10 13.38 -5.65
C PRO A 218 2.08 14.41 -5.11
N VAL A 219 1.63 15.30 -4.21
CA VAL A 219 2.54 16.23 -3.52
C VAL A 219 3.54 15.46 -2.65
N ALA A 220 3.08 14.47 -1.88
CA ALA A 220 3.97 13.61 -1.11
C ALA A 220 5.00 12.87 -2.00
N SER A 221 4.57 12.38 -3.16
CA SER A 221 5.44 11.71 -4.13
C SER A 221 6.51 12.66 -4.69
N ALA A 222 6.12 13.87 -5.11
CA ALA A 222 7.05 14.89 -5.60
C ALA A 222 8.07 15.33 -4.53
N LEU A 223 7.62 15.51 -3.29
CA LEU A 223 8.50 15.84 -2.17
C LEU A 223 9.47 14.69 -1.83
N LEU A 224 9.05 13.45 -2.04
CA LEU A 224 9.89 12.26 -1.83
C LEU A 224 10.89 12.07 -2.98
N ILE A 225 10.53 12.40 -4.23
CA ILE A 225 11.48 12.49 -5.35
C ILE A 225 12.53 13.56 -5.06
N ASN A 226 12.11 14.75 -4.63
CA ASN A 226 13.04 15.80 -4.22
C ASN A 226 13.97 15.32 -3.09
N ALA A 227 13.45 14.55 -2.13
CA ALA A 227 14.25 13.97 -1.06
C ALA A 227 15.29 12.96 -1.54
N ALA A 228 14.94 12.14 -2.53
CA ALA A 228 15.83 11.18 -3.14
C ALA A 228 16.97 11.87 -3.90
N MET A 229 16.67 12.94 -4.65
CA MET A 229 17.63 13.59 -5.55
C MET A 229 18.55 14.60 -4.87
N ALA A 230 18.11 15.22 -3.78
CA ALA A 230 18.90 16.22 -3.07
C ALA A 230 19.76 15.59 -1.95
N ALA A 231 20.66 16.40 -1.40
CA ALA A 231 21.53 15.99 -0.31
C ALA A 231 20.72 15.43 0.89
N PRO A 232 21.26 14.41 1.59
CA PRO A 232 20.73 13.89 2.86
C PRO A 232 20.52 15.02 3.88
N ARG A 233 19.29 15.17 4.38
CA ARG A 233 18.95 16.12 5.44
C ARG A 233 17.57 15.82 6.02
N ALA A 234 17.31 16.32 7.22
CA ALA A 234 15.98 16.26 7.82
C ALA A 234 14.92 16.95 6.93
N ARG A 235 13.80 16.25 6.68
CA ARG A 235 12.72 16.73 5.81
C ARG A 235 11.36 16.69 6.52
N TRP A 236 11.17 17.60 7.47
CA TRP A 236 9.93 17.69 8.25
C TRP A 236 8.69 17.88 7.37
N PHE A 237 8.78 18.67 6.30
CA PHE A 237 7.66 18.93 5.39
C PHE A 237 7.28 17.68 4.60
N THR A 238 8.24 16.96 4.02
CA THR A 238 7.99 15.67 3.36
C THR A 238 7.37 14.65 4.33
N ARG A 239 7.87 14.60 5.58
CA ARG A 239 7.33 13.73 6.64
C ARG A 239 5.87 14.09 6.98
N LEU A 240 5.51 15.38 7.01
CA LEU A 240 4.14 15.83 7.23
C LEU A 240 3.20 15.33 6.13
N TRP A 241 3.58 15.52 4.85
CA TRP A 241 2.75 15.06 3.73
C TRP A 241 2.61 13.54 3.69
N LEU A 242 3.68 12.78 3.95
CA LEU A 242 3.58 11.32 4.06
C LEU A 242 2.67 10.89 5.24
N ARG A 243 2.68 11.59 6.36
CA ARG A 243 1.75 11.33 7.47
C ARG A 243 0.31 11.65 7.09
N MET A 244 0.08 12.73 6.35
CA MET A 244 -1.24 13.05 5.79
C MET A 244 -1.71 11.97 4.81
N THR A 245 -0.85 11.50 3.90
CA THR A 245 -1.14 10.37 3.00
C THR A 245 -1.43 9.08 3.80
N THR A 246 -0.72 8.87 4.91
CA THR A 246 -0.97 7.74 5.81
C THR A 246 -2.37 7.80 6.42
N ALA A 247 -2.75 8.96 6.97
CA ALA A 247 -4.09 9.17 7.52
C ALA A 247 -5.18 9.06 6.44
N LEU A 248 -4.91 9.62 5.26
CA LEU A 248 -5.84 9.62 4.12
C LEU A 248 -6.26 8.21 3.71
N GLY A 249 -5.33 7.24 3.65
CA GLY A 249 -5.70 5.87 3.29
C GLY A 249 -6.66 5.22 4.30
N PHE A 250 -6.46 5.43 5.60
CA PHE A 250 -7.38 4.95 6.64
C PHE A 250 -8.73 5.68 6.62
N ILE A 251 -8.71 7.02 6.49
CA ILE A 251 -9.92 7.84 6.37
C ILE A 251 -10.72 7.44 5.12
N GLY A 252 -10.02 7.13 4.02
CA GLY A 252 -10.62 6.68 2.76
C GLY A 252 -11.42 5.40 2.91
N VAL A 253 -10.96 4.42 3.72
CA VAL A 253 -11.75 3.22 4.06
C VAL A 253 -13.10 3.62 4.68
N GLY A 254 -13.10 4.59 5.60
CA GLY A 254 -14.33 5.10 6.21
C GLY A 254 -15.28 5.75 5.20
N PHE A 255 -14.76 6.58 4.30
CA PHE A 255 -15.57 7.17 3.22
C PHE A 255 -16.12 6.12 2.26
N HIS A 256 -15.32 5.11 1.88
CA HIS A 256 -15.76 4.02 1.01
C HIS A 256 -16.82 3.15 1.69
N ALA A 257 -16.62 2.82 2.97
CA ALA A 257 -17.60 2.11 3.79
C ALA A 257 -18.93 2.88 3.90
N ARG A 258 -18.88 4.20 4.09
CA ARG A 258 -20.07 5.06 4.08
C ARG A 258 -20.73 5.09 2.70
N GLY A 259 -19.95 5.09 1.63
CA GLY A 259 -20.46 4.98 0.26
C GLY A 259 -21.26 3.69 0.05
N ILE A 260 -20.69 2.55 0.43
CA ILE A 260 -21.37 1.24 0.41
C ILE A 260 -22.66 1.26 1.23
N ALA A 261 -22.64 1.86 2.42
CA ALA A 261 -23.82 1.98 3.29
C ALA A 261 -24.97 2.78 2.66
N ARG A 262 -24.66 3.73 1.75
CA ARG A 262 -25.64 4.60 1.09
C ARG A 262 -26.22 4.01 -0.19
N ASN A 263 -25.66 2.92 -0.69
CA ASN A 263 -26.25 2.19 -1.81
C ASN A 263 -27.58 1.54 -1.40
N GLN A 264 -28.39 1.15 -2.38
CA GLN A 264 -29.67 0.47 -2.13
C GLN A 264 -29.46 -0.81 -1.31
N GLY A 265 -30.19 -0.92 -0.19
CA GLY A 265 -30.02 -2.00 0.80
C GLY A 265 -28.78 -1.91 1.69
N GLY A 266 -27.87 -0.95 1.45
CA GLY A 266 -26.67 -0.70 2.25
C GLY A 266 -25.85 -1.96 2.54
N TRP A 267 -25.38 -2.11 3.77
CA TRP A 267 -24.62 -3.29 4.21
C TRP A 267 -25.45 -4.57 4.30
N ARG A 268 -26.79 -4.49 4.35
CA ARG A 268 -27.64 -5.70 4.28
C ARG A 268 -27.53 -6.37 2.91
N ASN A 269 -27.22 -5.59 1.87
CA ASN A 269 -26.97 -6.04 0.52
C ASN A 269 -25.46 -6.01 0.17
N TRP A 270 -24.62 -6.45 1.10
CA TRP A 270 -23.16 -6.38 0.96
C TRP A 270 -22.64 -7.14 -0.26
N SER A 271 -23.26 -8.28 -0.61
CA SER A 271 -22.84 -9.12 -1.74
C SER A 271 -22.99 -8.44 -3.09
N GLN A 272 -23.85 -7.42 -3.20
CA GLN A 272 -23.96 -6.57 -4.39
C GLN A 272 -23.14 -5.28 -4.22
N ASN A 273 -23.19 -4.69 -3.03
CA ASN A 273 -22.66 -3.34 -2.80
C ASN A 273 -21.14 -3.30 -2.63
N LEU A 274 -20.50 -4.40 -2.21
CA LEU A 274 -19.02 -4.50 -2.23
C LEU A 274 -18.48 -4.50 -3.66
N PHE A 275 -19.19 -5.10 -4.61
CA PHE A 275 -18.73 -5.23 -6.00
C PHE A 275 -19.08 -4.02 -6.87
N ASN A 276 -20.21 -3.37 -6.61
CA ASN A 276 -20.65 -2.21 -7.41
C ASN A 276 -20.34 -0.86 -6.76
N GLY A 277 -20.08 -0.85 -5.46
CA GLY A 277 -19.75 0.36 -4.71
C GLY A 277 -18.29 0.79 -4.84
N PRO A 278 -17.86 1.76 -4.01
CA PRO A 278 -16.46 2.13 -3.90
C PRO A 278 -15.59 0.95 -3.43
N PRO A 279 -14.37 0.78 -3.99
CA PRO A 279 -13.50 -0.34 -3.64
C PRO A 279 -12.95 -0.18 -2.23
N LEU A 280 -13.51 -0.89 -1.26
CA LEU A 280 -13.11 -0.80 0.15
C LEU A 280 -11.63 -1.13 0.42
N PRO A 281 -11.00 -2.11 -0.27
CA PRO A 281 -9.60 -2.47 -0.04
C PRO A 281 -8.57 -1.51 -0.64
N ALA A 282 -8.95 -0.59 -1.51
CA ALA A 282 -8.02 0.25 -2.25
C ALA A 282 -7.33 1.34 -1.40
N PRO A 283 -8.04 2.12 -0.53
CA PRO A 283 -7.43 3.23 0.19
C PRO A 283 -6.21 2.90 1.08
N PRO A 284 -6.13 1.76 1.79
CA PRO A 284 -4.95 1.42 2.60
C PRO A 284 -3.63 1.31 1.82
N SER A 285 -3.66 1.16 0.49
CA SER A 285 -2.44 1.21 -0.35
C SER A 285 -1.68 2.54 -0.19
N PHE A 286 -2.40 3.67 -0.07
CA PHE A 286 -1.79 4.97 0.23
C PHE A 286 -1.10 4.97 1.59
N SER A 287 -1.73 4.37 2.60
CA SER A 287 -1.14 4.27 3.94
C SER A 287 0.12 3.42 3.93
N ALA A 288 0.08 2.29 3.23
CA ALA A 288 1.21 1.40 3.12
C ALA A 288 2.40 2.07 2.42
N LEU A 289 2.18 2.70 1.26
CA LEU A 289 3.24 3.38 0.52
C LEU A 289 3.78 4.59 1.28
N ALA A 290 2.93 5.35 1.96
CA ALA A 290 3.39 6.47 2.77
C ALA A 290 4.24 6.03 3.98
N LEU A 291 3.90 4.91 4.61
CA LEU A 291 4.75 4.29 5.65
C LEU A 291 6.09 3.84 5.10
N ALA A 292 6.12 3.24 3.90
CA ALA A 292 7.37 2.93 3.20
C ALA A 292 8.19 4.19 2.90
N GLY A 293 7.54 5.29 2.52
CA GLY A 293 8.21 6.58 2.28
C GLY A 293 8.80 7.17 3.55
N LEU A 294 8.11 7.05 4.69
CA LEU A 294 8.64 7.46 6.00
C LEU A 294 9.85 6.61 6.42
N ALA A 295 9.84 5.31 6.10
CA ALA A 295 10.97 4.42 6.32
C ALA A 295 12.15 4.78 5.40
N ALA A 296 11.89 5.02 4.12
CA ALA A 296 12.89 5.45 3.14
C ALA A 296 13.54 6.79 3.55
N LEU A 297 12.76 7.77 4.01
CA LEU A 297 13.30 9.03 4.52
C LEU A 297 14.19 8.84 5.75
N ARG A 298 13.83 7.92 6.66
CA ARG A 298 14.65 7.63 7.84
C ARG A 298 16.04 7.13 7.42
N LEU A 299 16.10 6.27 6.41
CA LEU A 299 17.37 5.77 5.87
C LEU A 299 18.09 6.85 5.06
N ARG A 300 17.36 7.63 4.24
CA ARG A 300 17.91 8.71 3.42
C ARG A 300 18.59 9.80 4.26
N GLU A 301 18.12 10.03 5.48
CA GLU A 301 18.70 11.02 6.40
C GLU A 301 20.04 10.56 7.02
N THR A 302 20.36 9.26 6.99
CA THR A 302 21.60 8.70 7.54
C THR A 302 22.68 8.46 6.48
N GLU A 303 22.33 8.58 5.20
CA GLU A 303 23.25 8.40 4.07
C GLU A 303 24.20 9.60 3.91
N ARG A 304 25.33 9.37 3.23
CA ARG A 304 26.31 10.42 2.86
C ARG A 304 26.24 10.75 1.37
#